data_AF-A0AA38WGE6-F1
#
_entry.id   AF-A0AA38WGE6-F1
#
_cell.length_a   1.000
_cell.length_b   1.000
_cell.length_c   1.000
_cell.angle_alpha   90.00
_cell.angle_beta   90.00
_cell.angle_gamma   90.00
#
_symmetry.space_group_name_H-M   'P 1'
#
loop_
_entity.id
_entity.type
_entity.pdbx_description
1 polymer ?
#
loop_
_entity_poly.entity_id
_entity_poly.type
_entity_poly.pdbx_seq_one_letter_code
_entity_poly.pdbx_strand_id
1 'polypeptide(L)'
;MATFPSKDSYFDSGSLAKPPRFMPENFPLWKSRMELFFAGADPQIPYFIEHGPHVPTSIIPSIAATNNTPAVQERSFVKLVANWSDEDRRLVKIDTKARSLIAMSIPDEVFHSISKLKSDKEIWDTLCLQYEDVKSTSLALTSDPTQPSNPVSTVLTRKITPCVLKCQRT
;
A
#
# COMPACT_ATOMS: atom_id res chain seq x y z
N MET A 1 14.90 46.73 -17.19
CA MET A 1 15.34 45.54 -16.41
C MET A 1 14.12 44.67 -16.22
N ALA A 2 14.01 43.58 -16.97
CA ALA A 2 12.95 42.59 -16.77
C ALA A 2 13.54 41.45 -15.95
N THR A 3 13.14 41.35 -14.69
CA THR A 3 13.46 40.20 -13.83
C THR A 3 12.53 39.07 -14.25
N PHE A 4 13.04 38.10 -14.98
CA PHE A 4 12.34 36.85 -15.22
C PHE A 4 12.30 36.06 -13.90
N PRO A 5 11.15 35.47 -13.52
CA PRO A 5 11.10 34.58 -12.37
C PRO A 5 11.98 33.37 -12.66
N SER A 6 12.98 33.16 -11.79
CA SER A 6 13.85 31.98 -11.86
C SER A 6 12.98 30.74 -11.74
N LYS A 7 12.84 30.02 -12.85
CA LYS A 7 12.23 28.70 -12.86
C LYS A 7 13.28 27.77 -12.28
N ASP A 8 13.42 27.79 -10.96
CA ASP A 8 14.22 26.83 -10.22
C ASP A 8 13.45 25.49 -10.22
N SER A 9 13.23 24.93 -11.42
CA SER A 9 13.06 23.48 -11.59
C SER A 9 14.44 22.85 -11.43
N TYR A 10 15.04 23.07 -10.27
CA TYR A 10 16.27 22.39 -9.90
C TYR A 10 15.85 20.96 -9.64
N PHE A 11 16.26 20.07 -10.54
CA PHE A 11 16.45 18.68 -10.19
C PHE A 11 17.31 18.69 -8.92
N ASP A 12 16.69 18.52 -7.76
CA ASP A 12 17.38 17.93 -6.61
C ASP A 12 17.60 16.46 -7.02
N SER A 13 18.55 16.30 -7.94
CA SER A 13 18.99 15.04 -8.51
C SER A 13 19.49 14.22 -7.33
N GLY A 14 18.68 13.23 -6.99
CA GLY A 14 18.74 12.51 -5.74
C GLY A 14 20.13 12.02 -5.42
N SER A 15 20.51 12.23 -4.17
CA SER A 15 21.41 11.29 -3.53
C SER A 15 20.76 9.91 -3.59
N LEU A 16 21.52 8.85 -3.88
CA LEU A 16 21.07 7.46 -3.65
C LEU A 16 20.60 7.25 -2.19
N ALA A 17 20.95 8.15 -1.28
CA ALA A 17 20.53 8.13 0.11
C ALA A 17 19.15 8.74 0.37
N LYS A 18 18.57 9.52 -0.55
CA LYS A 18 17.30 10.25 -0.31
C LYS A 18 16.21 9.81 -1.28
N PRO A 19 15.02 9.44 -0.77
CA PRO A 19 13.87 9.12 -1.62
C PRO A 19 13.43 10.29 -2.51
N PRO A 20 12.80 10.01 -3.67
CA PRO A 20 12.24 11.06 -4.51
C PRO A 20 11.15 11.84 -3.77
N ARG A 21 11.18 13.16 -3.88
CA ARG A 21 10.15 14.04 -3.31
C ARG A 21 8.76 13.72 -3.86
N PHE A 22 7.78 13.60 -2.98
CA PHE A 22 6.37 13.38 -3.33
C PHE A 22 5.81 14.51 -4.19
N MET A 23 5.10 14.13 -5.25
CA MET A 23 4.48 15.04 -6.22
C MET A 23 3.02 14.59 -6.46
N PRO A 24 2.03 15.11 -5.73
CA PRO A 24 0.64 14.67 -5.87
C PRO A 24 0.07 14.97 -7.28
N GLU A 25 0.50 16.07 -7.92
CA GLU A 25 0.06 16.47 -9.26
C GLU A 25 0.58 15.51 -10.35
N ASN A 26 1.73 14.89 -10.09
CA ASN A 26 2.38 13.94 -10.98
C ASN A 26 2.69 12.62 -10.25
N PHE A 27 1.68 12.10 -9.55
CA PHE A 27 1.80 10.86 -8.79
C PHE A 27 2.34 9.68 -9.62
N PRO A 28 1.92 9.44 -10.89
CA PRO A 28 2.49 8.35 -11.68
C PRO A 28 4.01 8.45 -11.87
N LEU A 29 4.54 9.66 -12.10
CA LEU A 29 5.99 9.87 -12.22
C LEU A 29 6.71 9.65 -10.88
N TRP A 30 6.14 10.15 -9.78
CA TRP A 30 6.69 9.90 -8.45
C TRP A 30 6.70 8.41 -8.13
N LYS A 31 5.60 7.70 -8.40
CA LYS A 31 5.46 6.26 -8.20
C LYS A 31 6.55 5.48 -8.92
N SER A 32 6.73 5.69 -10.22
CA SER A 32 7.78 5.00 -10.99
C SER A 32 9.19 5.29 -10.46
N ARG A 33 9.47 6.52 -9.99
CA ARG A 33 10.76 6.86 -9.37
C ARG A 33 10.94 6.19 -8.02
N MET A 34 9.88 6.11 -7.23
CA MET A 34 9.90 5.48 -5.91
C MET A 34 10.06 3.96 -6.01
N GLU A 35 9.39 3.31 -6.97
CA GLU A 35 9.56 1.89 -7.29
C GLU A 35 11.01 1.55 -7.68
N LEU A 36 11.61 2.38 -8.53
CA LEU A 36 13.03 2.22 -8.89
C LEU A 36 13.95 2.43 -7.68
N PHE A 37 13.62 3.41 -6.82
CA PHE A 37 14.36 3.66 -5.59
C PHE A 37 14.28 2.49 -4.60
N PHE A 38 13.11 1.85 -4.45
CA PHE A 38 12.95 0.65 -3.64
C PHE A 38 13.83 -0.49 -4.13
N ALA A 39 13.76 -0.80 -5.42
CA ALA A 39 14.57 -1.84 -6.03
C ALA A 39 16.08 -1.58 -5.85
N GLY A 40 16.50 -0.32 -5.94
CA GLY A 40 17.89 0.09 -5.69
C GLY A 40 18.30 0.04 -4.21
N ALA A 41 17.37 0.26 -3.27
CA ALA A 41 17.66 0.26 -1.84
C ALA A 41 17.77 -1.15 -1.26
N ASP A 42 16.88 -2.06 -1.67
CA ASP A 42 16.93 -3.49 -1.36
C ASP A 42 16.02 -4.27 -2.35
N PRO A 43 16.55 -5.31 -3.04
CA PRO A 43 15.79 -6.02 -4.06
C PRO A 43 14.56 -6.76 -3.53
N GLN A 44 14.43 -6.97 -2.21
CA GLN A 44 13.25 -7.60 -1.62
C GLN A 44 12.12 -6.62 -1.28
N ILE A 45 12.37 -5.30 -1.25
CA ILE A 45 11.31 -4.33 -0.92
C ILE A 45 10.13 -4.40 -1.90
N PRO A 46 10.34 -4.42 -3.23
CA PRO A 46 9.21 -4.51 -4.18
C PRO A 46 8.31 -5.73 -3.92
N TYR A 47 8.90 -6.86 -3.50
CA TYR A 47 8.13 -8.05 -3.14
C TYR A 47 7.19 -7.80 -1.95
N PHE A 48 7.68 -7.16 -0.88
CA PHE A 48 6.87 -6.87 0.31
C PHE A 48 5.77 -5.83 0.05
N ILE A 49 6.06 -4.83 -0.78
CA ILE A 49 5.06 -3.84 -1.19
C ILE A 49 3.88 -4.49 -1.92
N GLU A 50 4.15 -5.49 -2.76
CA GLU A 50 3.10 -6.19 -3.52
C GLU A 50 2.36 -7.24 -2.68
N HIS A 51 3.10 -8.04 -1.89
CA HIS A 51 2.55 -9.22 -1.22
C HIS A 51 2.17 -9.00 0.25
N GLY A 52 2.58 -7.87 0.83
CA GLY A 52 2.40 -7.57 2.25
C GLY A 52 3.59 -8.00 3.10
N PRO A 53 3.56 -7.67 4.40
CA PRO A 53 4.74 -7.76 5.26
C PRO A 53 5.05 -9.22 5.61
N HIS A 54 6.31 -9.51 5.92
CA HIS A 54 6.65 -10.81 6.50
C HIS A 54 6.01 -10.97 7.89
N VAL A 55 5.23 -12.03 8.07
CA VAL A 55 4.66 -12.41 9.37
C VAL A 55 5.36 -13.69 9.86
N PRO A 56 6.34 -13.58 10.78
CA PRO A 56 7.02 -14.73 11.36
C PRO A 56 6.04 -15.74 11.97
N THR A 57 5.85 -16.87 11.31
CA THR A 57 4.88 -17.91 11.71
C THR A 57 5.61 -19.21 12.02
N SER A 58 5.17 -19.91 13.05
CA SER A 58 5.64 -21.26 13.39
C SER A 58 4.54 -22.26 13.09
N ILE A 59 4.92 -23.39 12.50
CA ILE A 59 4.01 -24.49 12.17
C ILE A 59 4.32 -25.64 13.12
N ILE A 60 3.30 -26.17 13.78
CA ILE A 60 3.37 -27.45 14.48
C ILE A 60 2.81 -28.49 13.50
N PRO A 61 3.63 -29.45 13.03
CA PRO A 61 3.17 -30.43 12.06
C PRO A 61 2.11 -31.35 12.67
N SER A 62 1.25 -31.90 11.82
CA SER A 62 0.29 -32.92 12.22
C SER A 62 1.02 -34.17 12.73
N ILE A 63 0.58 -34.70 13.88
CA ILE A 63 1.08 -35.95 14.44
C ILE A 63 -0.06 -36.96 14.37
N ALA A 64 0.14 -38.06 13.65
CA ALA A 64 -0.84 -39.14 13.58
C ALA A 64 -1.03 -39.79 14.95
N ALA A 65 -2.24 -40.27 15.23
CA ALA A 65 -2.51 -41.02 16.45
C ALA A 65 -1.58 -42.25 16.51
N THR A 66 -0.91 -42.42 17.64
CA THR A 66 -0.19 -43.65 17.98
C THR A 66 -0.92 -44.34 19.13
N ASN A 67 -0.58 -45.59 19.42
CA ASN A 67 -1.23 -46.37 20.49
C ASN A 67 -1.28 -45.65 21.85
N ASN A 68 -0.37 -44.70 22.09
CA ASN A 68 -0.24 -43.97 23.35
C ASN A 68 -0.47 -42.45 23.23
N THR A 69 -0.70 -41.90 22.03
CA THR A 69 -0.80 -40.44 21.84
C THR A 69 -1.93 -40.08 20.88
N PRO A 70 -2.85 -39.15 21.26
CA PRO A 70 -3.91 -38.70 20.37
C PRO A 70 -3.35 -37.91 19.17
N ALA A 71 -4.08 -37.94 18.06
CA ALA A 71 -3.72 -37.18 16.87
C ALA A 71 -3.71 -35.66 17.18
N VAL A 72 -2.63 -34.99 16.80
CA VAL A 72 -2.51 -33.53 16.87
C VAL A 72 -2.69 -32.98 15.46
N GLN A 73 -3.71 -32.16 15.25
CA GLN A 73 -3.89 -31.47 13.96
C GLN A 73 -2.81 -30.41 13.77
N GLU A 74 -2.48 -30.15 12.51
CA GLU A 74 -1.56 -29.07 12.15
C GLU A 74 -2.10 -27.73 12.65
N ARG A 75 -1.24 -26.97 13.33
CA ARG A 75 -1.56 -25.62 13.80
C ARG A 75 -0.42 -24.67 13.48
N SER A 76 -0.76 -23.53 12.90
CA SER A 76 0.16 -22.40 12.73
C SER A 76 -0.16 -21.29 13.73
N PHE A 77 0.87 -20.61 14.22
CA PHE A 77 0.73 -19.44 15.09
C PHE A 77 1.84 -18.43 14.84
N VAL A 78 1.53 -17.15 15.04
CA VAL A 78 2.51 -16.07 14.91
C VAL A 78 3.55 -16.19 16.03
N LYS A 79 4.83 -16.15 15.66
CA LYS A 79 5.95 -16.24 16.60
C LYS A 79 6.03 -14.97 17.44
N LEU A 80 6.26 -15.15 18.74
CA LEU A 80 6.72 -14.07 19.62
C LEU A 80 8.07 -13.55 19.15
N VAL A 81 8.32 -12.25 19.32
CA VAL A 81 9.57 -11.58 18.90
C VAL A 81 10.82 -12.26 19.47
N ALA A 82 10.73 -12.78 20.70
CA ALA A 82 11.82 -13.53 21.36
C ALA A 82 12.20 -14.82 20.62
N ASN A 83 11.28 -15.40 19.84
CA ASN A 83 11.45 -16.65 19.12
C ASN A 83 11.72 -16.45 17.62
N TRP A 84 11.93 -15.21 17.18
CA TRP A 84 12.26 -14.94 15.78
C TRP A 84 13.63 -15.53 15.44
N SER A 85 13.75 -16.12 14.25
CA SER A 85 15.06 -16.45 13.70
C SER A 85 15.78 -15.18 13.24
N ASP A 86 17.07 -15.29 12.90
CA ASP A 86 17.79 -14.17 12.27
C ASP A 86 17.18 -13.79 10.93
N GLU A 87 16.63 -14.77 10.20
CA GLU A 87 15.92 -14.53 8.95
C GLU A 87 14.61 -13.78 9.19
N ASP A 88 13.81 -14.17 10.19
CA ASP A 88 12.58 -13.45 10.56
C ASP A 88 12.89 -11.98 10.90
N ARG A 89 13.95 -11.74 11.68
CA ARG A 89 14.43 -10.39 12.00
C ARG A 89 14.87 -9.62 10.76
N ARG A 90 15.57 -10.28 9.84
CA ARG A 90 16.06 -9.67 8.60
C ARG A 90 14.90 -9.23 7.70
N LEU A 91 13.90 -10.08 7.51
CA LEU A 91 12.73 -9.78 6.68
C LEU A 91 11.86 -8.66 7.28
N VAL A 92 11.64 -8.67 8.61
CA VAL A 92 10.91 -7.58 9.29
C VAL A 92 11.67 -6.24 9.19
N LYS A 93 13.01 -6.27 9.20
CA LYS A 93 13.81 -5.05 8.96
C LYS A 93 13.62 -4.49 7.55
N ILE A 94 13.39 -5.35 6.55
CA ILE A 94 13.15 -4.90 5.17
C ILE A 94 11.80 -4.20 5.06
N ASP A 95 10.74 -4.75 5.65
CA ASP A 95 9.43 -4.07 5.75
C ASP A 95 9.57 -2.71 6.45
N THR A 96 10.27 -2.68 7.58
CA THR A 96 10.50 -1.43 8.34
C THR A 96 11.28 -0.41 7.49
N LYS A 97 12.25 -0.87 6.69
CA LYS A 97 13.01 -0.03 5.76
C LYS A 97 12.09 0.53 4.67
N ALA A 98 11.26 -0.29 4.03
CA ALA A 98 10.29 0.15 3.02
C ALA A 98 9.37 1.26 3.56
N ARG A 99 8.80 1.04 4.75
CA ARG A 99 7.95 2.04 5.45
C ARG A 99 8.69 3.34 5.73
N SER A 100 9.95 3.26 6.17
CA SER A 100 10.77 4.43 6.46
C SER A 100 11.08 5.23 5.19
N LEU A 101 11.36 4.53 4.08
CA LEU A 101 11.61 5.18 2.80
C LEU A 101 10.36 5.91 2.29
N ILE A 102 9.17 5.31 2.42
CA ILE A 102 7.90 5.99 2.09
C ILE A 102 7.67 7.20 2.99
N ALA A 103 7.87 7.05 4.29
CA ALA A 103 7.69 8.16 5.23
C ALA A 103 8.62 9.35 4.92
N MET A 104 9.84 9.09 4.46
CA MET A 104 10.80 10.11 4.08
C MET A 104 10.52 10.79 2.73
N SER A 105 9.78 10.15 1.82
CA SER A 105 9.47 10.73 0.51
C SER A 105 8.26 11.67 0.55
N ILE A 106 7.36 11.50 1.52
CA ILE A 106 6.10 12.23 1.62
C ILE A 106 6.17 13.39 2.63
N PRO A 107 5.39 14.47 2.43
CA PRO A 107 5.32 15.55 3.41
C PRO A 107 4.43 15.15 4.60
N ASP A 108 4.59 15.86 5.71
CA ASP A 108 3.89 15.59 6.96
C ASP A 108 2.37 15.57 6.78
N GLU A 109 1.79 16.47 5.96
CA GLU A 109 0.33 16.51 5.76
C GLU A 109 -0.22 15.18 5.24
N VAL A 110 0.51 14.53 4.33
CA VAL A 110 0.14 13.22 3.78
C VAL A 110 0.45 12.12 4.79
N PHE A 111 1.60 12.21 5.48
CA PHE A 111 2.00 11.22 6.48
C PHE A 111 0.98 11.05 7.60
N HIS A 112 0.34 12.13 8.08
CA HIS A 112 -0.69 12.03 9.11
C HIS A 112 -1.84 11.08 8.71
N SER A 113 -2.22 11.05 7.42
CA SER A 113 -3.30 10.19 6.92
C SER A 113 -2.94 8.70 6.90
N ILE A 114 -1.66 8.37 6.69
CA ILE A 114 -1.17 6.99 6.60
C ILE A 114 -0.46 6.50 7.87
N SER A 115 -0.23 7.37 8.85
CA SER A 115 0.53 7.09 10.08
C SER A 115 0.00 5.92 10.92
N LYS A 116 -1.28 5.58 10.77
CA LYS A 116 -1.93 4.47 11.50
C LYS A 116 -1.78 3.11 10.82
N LEU A 117 -1.32 3.08 9.57
CA LEU A 117 -1.15 1.87 8.78
C LEU A 117 0.11 1.13 9.24
N LYS A 118 0.05 -0.21 9.24
CA LYS A 118 1.07 -1.05 9.89
C LYS A 118 2.03 -1.72 8.91
N SER A 119 1.61 -1.86 7.66
CA SER A 119 2.41 -2.45 6.58
C SER A 119 2.78 -1.42 5.52
N ASP A 120 3.96 -1.59 4.93
CA ASP A 120 4.36 -0.92 3.68
C ASP A 120 3.32 -1.06 2.56
N LYS A 121 2.76 -2.25 2.36
CA LYS A 121 1.69 -2.52 1.39
C LYS A 121 0.45 -1.69 1.64
N GLU A 122 -0.04 -1.65 2.89
CA GLU A 122 -1.22 -0.84 3.23
C GLU A 122 -0.99 0.64 2.95
N ILE A 123 0.20 1.13 3.29
CA ILE A 123 0.61 2.51 3.01
C ILE A 123 0.64 2.76 1.50
N TRP A 124 1.31 1.88 0.75
CA TRP A 124 1.49 2.01 -0.69
C TRP A 124 0.16 1.95 -1.45
N ASP A 125 -0.69 0.99 -1.13
CA ASP A 125 -2.04 0.84 -1.69
C ASP A 125 -2.88 2.09 -1.40
N THR A 126 -2.82 2.62 -0.17
CA THR A 126 -3.55 3.84 0.20
C THR A 126 -3.09 5.04 -0.62
N LEU A 127 -1.78 5.21 -0.82
CA LEU A 127 -1.25 6.27 -1.67
C LEU A 127 -1.69 6.11 -3.13
N CYS A 128 -1.66 4.89 -3.66
CA CYS A 128 -2.14 4.63 -5.02
C CYS A 128 -3.64 4.98 -5.15
N LEU A 129 -4.48 4.49 -4.24
CA LEU A 129 -5.91 4.79 -4.23
C LEU A 129 -6.21 6.29 -4.09
N GLN A 130 -5.45 7.02 -3.27
CA GLN A 130 -5.68 8.44 -3.02
C GLN A 130 -5.23 9.35 -4.14
N TYR A 131 -4.26 8.96 -4.97
CA TYR A 131 -3.59 9.87 -5.92
C TYR A 131 -3.57 9.38 -7.37
N GLU A 132 -3.83 8.11 -7.65
CA GLU A 132 -4.03 7.62 -9.02
C GLU A 132 -5.45 7.93 -9.53
N ASP A 133 -6.46 7.86 -8.66
CA ASP A 133 -7.87 7.95 -9.06
C ASP A 133 -8.44 9.38 -9.12
N VAL A 134 -7.78 10.36 -8.49
CA VAL A 134 -8.26 11.76 -8.43
C VAL A 134 -8.24 12.48 -9.78
N LYS A 135 -7.49 11.96 -10.76
CA LYS A 135 -7.49 12.51 -12.12
C LYS A 135 -8.75 12.18 -12.92
N SER A 136 -9.53 11.17 -12.51
CA SER A 136 -10.71 10.74 -13.26
C SER A 136 -12.00 11.47 -12.88
N THR A 137 -12.10 12.05 -11.68
CA THR A 137 -13.36 12.65 -11.19
C THR A 137 -13.48 14.16 -11.43
N SER A 138 -12.42 14.84 -11.88
CA SER A 138 -12.43 16.31 -12.07
C SER A 138 -12.94 16.81 -13.43
N LEU A 139 -13.50 15.95 -14.29
CA LEU A 139 -14.09 16.37 -15.59
C LEU A 139 -15.63 16.38 -15.61
N ALA A 140 -16.32 16.15 -14.49
CA ALA A 140 -17.78 16.01 -14.46
C ALA A 140 -18.54 17.08 -13.67
N LEU A 141 -17.93 18.23 -13.33
CA LEU A 141 -18.64 19.34 -12.67
C LEU A 141 -18.33 20.70 -13.34
N THR A 142 -18.62 20.79 -14.64
CA THR A 142 -18.95 22.07 -15.28
C THR A 142 -20.20 21.87 -16.14
N SER A 143 -21.36 21.73 -15.50
CA SER A 143 -22.65 21.95 -16.16
C SER A 143 -23.43 22.96 -15.34
N ASP A 144 -23.42 24.18 -15.85
CA ASP A 144 -24.11 25.40 -15.43
C ASP A 144 -25.63 25.16 -15.23
N PRO A 145 -26.27 25.61 -14.11
CA PRO A 145 -27.69 25.39 -13.87
C PRO A 145 -28.54 26.53 -14.42
N THR A 146 -29.09 26.38 -15.63
CA THR A 146 -30.24 27.21 -16.08
C THR A 146 -31.37 26.34 -16.65
N GLN A 147 -32.35 26.10 -15.76
CA GLN A 147 -33.79 25.85 -15.98
C GLN A 147 -34.34 24.51 -16.52
N PRO A 148 -35.63 24.21 -16.16
CA PRO A 148 -36.18 22.88 -15.95
C PRO A 148 -37.24 22.49 -17.01
N SER A 149 -37.54 21.19 -17.11
CA SER A 149 -38.92 20.68 -17.05
C SER A 149 -38.98 19.17 -17.26
N ASN A 150 -39.49 18.51 -16.23
CA ASN A 150 -40.35 17.32 -16.23
C ASN A 150 -39.81 15.89 -16.41
N PRO A 151 -40.50 14.93 -15.76
CA PRO A 151 -39.92 13.65 -15.39
C PRO A 151 -40.46 12.51 -16.27
N VAL A 152 -39.60 11.54 -16.58
CA VAL A 152 -40.07 10.18 -16.85
C VAL A 152 -39.22 9.22 -16.03
N SER A 153 -39.88 8.59 -15.08
CA SER A 153 -39.40 7.44 -14.32
C SER A 153 -38.82 6.37 -15.23
N THR A 154 -37.57 5.98 -14.97
CA THR A 154 -37.19 4.57 -15.14
C THR A 154 -36.34 4.15 -13.96
N VAL A 155 -36.99 3.36 -13.11
CA VAL A 155 -36.38 2.52 -12.09
C VAL A 155 -35.44 1.53 -12.75
N LEU A 156 -34.17 1.51 -12.36
CA LEU A 156 -33.39 0.27 -12.33
C LEU A 156 -32.35 0.28 -11.21
N THR A 157 -32.84 -0.13 -10.05
CA THR A 157 -32.21 -1.01 -9.07
C THR A 157 -30.68 -1.10 -9.07
N ARG A 158 -30.10 -0.47 -8.05
CA ARG A 158 -28.77 -0.77 -7.51
C ARG A 158 -28.60 -2.29 -7.31
N LYS A 159 -27.66 -2.90 -8.02
CA LYS A 159 -27.01 -4.14 -7.57
C LYS A 159 -25.63 -3.80 -7.04
N ILE A 160 -25.60 -3.44 -5.76
CA ILE A 160 -24.41 -3.57 -4.93
C ILE A 160 -24.36 -5.06 -4.56
N THR A 161 -23.47 -5.81 -5.19
CA THR A 161 -23.12 -7.16 -4.73
C THR A 161 -21.94 -7.03 -3.78
N PRO A 162 -22.09 -7.34 -2.47
CA PRO A 162 -20.95 -7.53 -1.60
C PRO A 162 -20.43 -8.96 -1.81
N CYS A 163 -19.21 -9.10 -2.34
CA CYS A 163 -18.55 -10.40 -2.39
C CYS A 163 -17.85 -10.63 -1.05
N VAL A 164 -18.58 -11.25 -0.10
CA VAL A 164 -18.02 -11.71 1.18
C VAL A 164 -18.60 -13.10 1.50
N LEU A 165 -17.69 -14.08 1.54
CA LEU A 165 -17.69 -15.37 2.25
C LEU A 165 -18.95 -16.26 2.30
N LYS A 166 -18.75 -17.54 1.92
CA LYS A 166 -18.79 -18.73 2.82
C LYS A 166 -18.48 -20.00 1.99
N CYS A 167 -17.43 -20.76 2.31
CA CYS A 167 -17.42 -21.90 3.25
C CYS A 167 -18.17 -23.16 2.80
N GLN A 168 -17.37 -24.23 2.66
CA GLN A 168 -17.60 -25.63 3.07
C GLN A 168 -18.25 -26.64 2.09
N ARG A 169 -17.48 -27.73 1.91
CA ARG A 169 -17.82 -29.16 1.78
C ARG A 169 -18.63 -29.61 0.56
N THR A 170 -18.04 -30.51 -0.23
CA THR A 170 -17.99 -31.96 0.06
C THR A 170 -16.75 -32.58 -0.57
#